data_AF-Q5F8M5-F1
#
_entry.id   AF-Q5F8M5-F1
#
_cell.length_a   1.000
_cell.length_b   1.000
_cell.length_c   1.000
_cell.angle_alpha   90.00
_cell.angle_beta   90.00
_cell.angle_gamma   90.00
#
_symmetry.space_group_name_H-M   'P 1'
#
loop_
_entity.id
_entity.type
_entity.pdbx_description
1 polymer ?
#
loop_
_entity_poly.entity_id
_entity_poly.type
_entity_poly.pdbx_seq_one_letter_code
_entity_poly.pdbx_strand_id
1 'polypeptide(L)' 'MYHYQSEATQFLNRLIEEKPELAQERLKNQGLLWDVELNPEEQKNFESAKVAKKPYTYYQD' A
#
# COMPACT_ATOMS: atom_id res chain seq x y z
N MET A 1 14.46 -22.72 -15.10
CA MET A 1 14.62 -21.64 -14.12
C MET A 1 13.60 -21.86 -13.02
N TYR A 2 14.02 -21.91 -11.75
CA TYR A 2 13.09 -22.03 -10.63
C TYR A 2 12.49 -20.65 -10.33
N HIS A 3 11.16 -20.55 -10.36
CA HIS A 3 10.45 -19.36 -9.93
C HIS A 3 10.24 -19.44 -8.41
N TYR A 4 11.23 -18.98 -7.65
CA TYR A 4 11.06 -18.89 -6.20
C TYR A 4 9.93 -17.91 -5.87
N GLN A 5 9.05 -18.33 -4.96
CA GLN A 5 8.03 -17.49 -4.35
C GLN A 5 8.22 -17.52 -2.84
N SER A 6 8.03 -16.37 -2.19
CA SER A 6 8.05 -16.33 -0.73
C SER A 6 6.93 -17.21 -0.15
N GLU A 7 7.14 -17.74 1.06
CA GLU A 7 6.11 -18.52 1.77
C GLU A 7 4.78 -17.76 1.91
N ALA A 8 4.86 -16.44 2.13
CA ALA A 8 3.68 -15.58 2.20
C ALA A 8 2.92 -15.53 0.86
N THR A 9 3.64 -15.49 -0.27
CA THR A 9 3.02 -15.51 -1.59
C THR A 9 2.34 -16.85 -1.87
N GLN A 10 3.00 -17.96 -1.53
CA GLN A 10 2.45 -19.31 -1.71
C GLN A 10 1.17 -19.50 -0.87
N PHE A 11 1.19 -19.02 0.38
CA PHE A 11 0.02 -19.01 1.26
C PHE A 11 -1.14 -18.21 0.67
N LEU A 12 -0.89 -16.98 0.20
CA LEU A 12 -1.95 -16.14 -0.37
C LEU A 12 -2.55 -16.74 -1.64
N ASN A 13 -1.73 -17.34 -2.51
CA ASN A 13 -2.21 -18.01 -3.72
C ASN A 13 -3.16 -19.16 -3.35
N ARG A 14 -2.73 -20.04 -2.44
CA ARG A 14 -3.55 -21.15 -1.94
C ARG A 14 -4.84 -20.67 -1.27
N LEU A 15 -4.77 -19.61 -0.47
CA LEU A 15 -5.94 -19.04 0.20
C LEU A 15 -6.98 -18.53 -0.81
N ILE A 16 -6.56 -17.86 -1.88
CA ILE A 16 -7.46 -17.35 -2.91
C ILE A 16 -8.06 -18.50 -3.74
N GLU A 17 -7.29 -19.56 -3.99
CA GLU A 17 -7.79 -20.79 -4.64
C GLU A 17 -8.86 -21.49 -3.80
N GLU A 18 -8.63 -21.61 -2.49
CA GLU A 18 -9.57 -22.25 -1.55
C GLU A 18 -10.80 -21.36 -1.27
N LYS A 19 -10.67 -20.03 -1.37
CA LYS A 19 -11.70 -19.03 -1.04
C LYS A 19 -11.77 -17.90 -2.07
N PRO A 20 -12.31 -18.16 -3.27
CA PRO A 20 -12.34 -17.18 -4.37
C PRO A 20 -13.13 -15.90 -4.06
N GLU A 21 -14.09 -15.94 -3.12
CA GLU A 21 -14.84 -14.78 -2.65
C GLU A 21 -13.96 -13.69 -2.03
N LEU A 22 -12.82 -14.06 -1.44
CA LEU A 22 -11.87 -13.12 -0.85
C LEU A 22 -11.24 -12.20 -1.89
N ALA A 23 -11.20 -12.60 -3.17
CA ALA A 23 -10.71 -11.72 -4.22
C ALA A 23 -11.60 -10.47 -4.38
N GLN A 24 -12.92 -10.64 -4.29
CA GLN A 24 -13.87 -9.53 -4.33
C GLN A 24 -13.79 -8.68 -3.07
N GLU A 25 -13.66 -9.33 -1.91
CA GLU A 25 -13.47 -8.62 -0.64
C GLU A 25 -12.18 -7.79 -0.65
N ARG A 26 -11.09 -8.32 -1.21
CA ARG A 26 -9.82 -7.61 -1.36
C ARG A 26 -10.00 -6.33 -2.19
N LEU A 27 -10.69 -6.41 -3.33
CA LEU A 27 -10.96 -5.23 -4.18
C LEU A 27 -11.84 -4.21 -3.45
N LYS A 28 -12.88 -4.68 -2.74
CA LYS A 28 -13.74 -3.81 -1.93
C LYS A 28 -12.95 -3.08 -0.84
N ASN A 29 -12.07 -3.79 -0.13
CA ASN A 29 -11.26 -3.23 0.94
C ASN A 29 -10.21 -2.26 0.40
N GLN A 30 -9.60 -2.57 -0.76
CA GLN A 30 -8.68 -1.69 -1.45
C GLN A 30 -9.37 -0.38 -1.87
N GLY A 31 -10.57 -0.46 -2.43
CA GLY A 31 -11.35 0.71 -2.86
C GLY A 31 -11.79 1.65 -1.73
N LEU A 32 -11.69 1.26 -0.46
CA LEU A 32 -12.11 2.12 0.64
C LEU A 32 -11.16 3.30 0.88
N LEU A 33 -9.85 3.06 0.82
CA LEU A 33 -8.82 4.06 1.16
C LEU A 33 -7.63 4.06 0.21
N TRP A 34 -7.46 3.01 -0.60
CA TRP A 34 -6.27 2.83 -1.41
C TRP A 34 -6.49 3.29 -2.85
N ASP A 35 -7.58 2.85 -3.48
CA ASP A 35 -7.96 3.26 -4.84
C ASP A 35 -8.98 4.41 -4.79
N VAL A 36 -8.61 5.51 -4.14
CA VAL A 36 -9.48 6.68 -3.95
C VAL A 36 -9.05 7.86 -4.81
N GLU A 37 -10.02 8.65 -5.26
CA GLU A 37 -9.74 9.94 -5.86
C GLU A 37 -9.32 10.94 -4.78
N LEU A 38 -8.08 11.40 -4.86
CA LEU A 38 -7.55 12.38 -3.92
C LEU A 38 -8.05 13.78 -4.26
N ASN A 39 -8.57 14.51 -3.28
CA ASN A 39 -9.00 15.89 -3.45
C ASN A 39 -7.80 16.79 -3.82
N PRO A 40 -7.81 17.50 -4.97
CA PRO A 40 -6.69 18.34 -5.39
C PRO A 40 -6.35 19.48 -4.41
N GLU A 41 -7.34 20.03 -3.70
CA GLU A 41 -7.12 21.07 -2.70
C GLU A 41 -6.37 20.52 -1.48
N GLU A 42 -6.76 19.33 -1.01
CA GLU A 42 -6.07 18.66 0.10
C GLU A 42 -4.63 18.30 -0.29
N GLN A 43 -4.42 17.78 -1.51
CA GLN A 43 -3.07 17.51 -2.02
C GLN A 43 -2.20 18.77 -2.02
N LYS A 44 -2.71 19.89 -2.53
CA LYS A 44 -2.00 21.18 -2.52
C LYS A 44 -1.68 21.64 -1.10
N ASN A 45 -2.59 21.43 -0.16
CA ASN A 45 -2.38 21.79 1.25
C ASN A 45 -1.31 20.90 1.89
N PHE A 46 -1.29 19.59 1.62
CA PHE A 46 -0.25 18.68 2.09
C PHE A 46 1.13 19.03 1.51
N GLU A 47 1.19 19.39 0.23
CA GLU A 47 2.43 19.85 -0.41
C GLU A 47 2.94 21.15 0.21
N SER A 48 2.05 22.10 0.45
CA SER A 48 2.38 23.39 1.07
C SER A 48 2.82 23.25 2.53
N ALA A 49 2.29 22.25 3.25
CA ALA A 49 2.65 21.94 4.63
C ALA A 49 3.94 21.12 4.76
N LYS A 50 4.64 20.82 3.66
CA LYS A 50 5.87 20.02 3.68
C LYS A 50 6.98 20.72 4.45
N VAL A 51 7.45 20.08 5.52
CA VAL A 51 8.61 20.53 6.30
C VAL A 51 9.89 19.92 5.73
N ALA A 52 10.92 20.75 5.51
CA ALA A 52 12.24 20.29 5.11
C ALA A 52 12.82 19.35 6.18
N LYS A 53 13.09 18.10 5.79
CA LYS A 53 13.72 17.10 6.67
C LYS A 53 15.24 17.27 6.59
N LYS A 54 15.93 17.13 7.73
CA LYS A 54 17.39 17.02 7.76
C LYS A 54 17.84 15.80 6.93
N PRO A 55 19.02 15.83 6.29
CA PRO A 55 19.53 14.70 5.50
C PRO A 55 19.72 13.42 6.32
N TYR A 56 20.00 13.57 7.61
CA TYR A 56 20.15 12.46 8.54
C TYR A 56 19.22 12.69 9.73
N THR A 57 18.26 11.78 9.91
CA THR A 57 17.28 11.83 11.01
C THR A 57 17.94 11.86 12.39
N TYR A 58 19.08 11.16 12.51
CA TYR A 58 19.80 10.99 13.78
C TYR A 58 21.02 11.89 13.90
N TYR A 59 21.27 12.79 12.94
CA TYR A 59 22.37 13.73 13.07
C TYR A 59 21.99 14.78 14.10
N GLN A 60 22.68 14.72 15.24
CA GLN A 60 22.63 15.72 16.28
C GLN A 60 23.61 16.83 15.89
N ASP A 61 23.12 18.06 15.82
CA ASP A 61 23.99 19.24 15.73
C ASP A 61 24.61 19.52 17.10
#